data_AF-F0R5M1-F1
#
_entry.id   AF-F0R5M1-F1
#
_cell.length_a   1.000
_cell.length_b   1.000
_cell.length_c   1.000
_cell.angle_alpha   90.00
_cell.angle_beta   90.00
_cell.angle_gamma   90.00
#
_symmetry.space_group_name_H-M   'P 1'
#
loop_
_entity.id
_entity.type
_entity.pdbx_description
1 polymer ?
#
loop_
_entity_poly.entity_id
_entity_poly.type
_entity_poly.pdbx_seq_one_letter_code
_entity_poly.pdbx_strand_id
1 'polypeptide(L)'
;MEYKIAIEELLRRVVTVEAENPTLAVYEVEEEYNLTRHVLSENDFIGVDIVLAPEDKEAQEYLNNGTFRSFVERRFSIHSADFPLIDKVRFVFGSMDNAIYEFSKRASKSSSEEKEVWLLYRCDAWLSTASMELVAPFSSKEAVTDYLTGNRKRFRLTQWDLDFFRENNQTQRGGANYIVFSHSLDPAPEPQPADTDDAFYKKPFRYGTTVLTRYDLENLSCPFCTKDTDDEAMRKIVRRMHRKINGRINGNAGETPDMEPIRLEEMDEAAAHFNVPYYEDLQE
;
A
#
# COMPACT_ATOMS: atom_id res chain seq x y z
N MET A 1 15.09 9.78 21.44
CA MET A 1 14.02 10.77 21.63
C MET A 1 12.92 10.11 22.43
N GLU A 2 12.23 10.87 23.28
CA GLU A 2 11.07 10.38 24.03
C GLU A 2 9.82 11.00 23.43
N TYR A 3 8.78 10.19 23.23
CA TYR A 3 7.52 10.59 22.63
C TYR A 3 6.37 10.33 23.58
N LYS A 4 5.39 11.24 23.61
CA LYS A 4 4.11 11.01 24.29
C LYS A 4 3.11 10.44 23.30
N ILE A 5 2.70 9.20 23.55
CA ILE A 5 1.71 8.50 22.74
C ILE A 5 0.41 8.40 23.55
N ALA A 6 -0.71 8.76 22.94
CA ALA A 6 -2.03 8.59 23.50
C ALA A 6 -2.59 7.23 23.06
N ILE A 7 -3.19 6.50 24.01
CA ILE A 7 -3.99 5.31 23.74
C ILE A 7 -5.41 5.67 24.17
N GLU A 8 -6.31 5.79 23.20
CA GLU A 8 -7.70 6.17 23.40
C GLU A 8 -8.57 4.95 23.05
N GLU A 9 -9.38 4.47 24.00
CA GLU A 9 -10.33 3.38 23.76
C GLU A 9 -11.73 3.95 23.51
N LEU A 10 -12.39 3.47 22.45
CA LEU A 10 -13.76 3.82 22.15
C LEU A 10 -14.68 2.70 22.66
N LEU A 11 -15.58 3.06 23.58
CA LEU A 11 -16.59 2.17 24.13
C LEU A 11 -17.98 2.56 23.61
N ARG A 12 -18.81 1.58 23.27
CA ARG A 12 -20.18 1.79 22.78
C ARG A 12 -21.13 0.72 23.29
N ARG A 13 -22.22 1.16 23.92
CA ARG A 13 -23.39 0.33 24.25
C ARG A 13 -24.60 0.81 23.47
N VAL A 14 -25.38 -0.14 22.94
CA VAL A 14 -26.68 0.14 22.32
C VAL A 14 -27.78 -0.25 23.31
N VAL A 15 -28.66 0.69 23.63
CA VAL A 15 -29.77 0.50 24.55
C VAL A 15 -31.10 0.70 23.83
N THR A 16 -32.15 0.02 24.29
CA THR A 16 -33.51 0.17 23.77
C THR A 16 -34.34 0.93 24.78
N VAL A 17 -34.97 2.01 24.35
CA VAL A 17 -35.84 2.88 25.15
C VAL A 17 -37.16 3.08 24.42
N GLU A 18 -38.26 3.02 25.17
CA GLU A 18 -39.58 3.41 24.68
C GLU A 18 -39.84 4.87 25.01
N ALA A 19 -39.91 5.72 23.98
CA ALA A 19 -40.27 7.12 24.13
C ALA A 19 -41.16 7.56 22.96
N GLU A 20 -41.88 8.68 23.15
CA GLU A 20 -42.84 9.18 22.15
C GLU A 20 -42.17 9.63 20.84
N ASN A 21 -40.90 10.06 20.91
CA ASN A 21 -40.10 10.46 19.75
C ASN A 21 -38.59 10.31 20.02
N PRO A 22 -37.73 10.36 18.98
CA PRO A 22 -36.29 10.17 19.13
C PRO A 22 -35.60 11.20 20.03
N THR A 23 -36.07 12.45 20.06
CA THR A 23 -35.48 13.49 20.91
C THR A 23 -35.69 13.18 22.39
N LEU A 24 -36.89 12.74 22.75
CA LEU A 24 -37.19 12.30 24.12
C LEU A 24 -36.43 11.01 24.48
N ALA A 25 -36.29 10.07 23.54
CA ALA A 25 -35.48 8.86 23.78
C ALA A 25 -34.02 9.19 24.12
N VAL A 26 -33.41 10.16 23.40
CA VAL A 26 -32.04 10.62 23.69
C VAL A 26 -31.97 11.29 25.05
N TYR A 27 -32.90 12.21 25.34
CA TYR A 27 -32.95 12.92 26.61
C TYR A 27 -33.09 11.96 27.81
N GLU A 28 -33.96 10.96 27.70
CA GLU A 28 -34.12 9.93 28.74
C GLU A 28 -32.82 9.16 28.98
N VAL A 29 -32.14 8.71 27.92
CA VAL A 29 -30.87 7.98 28.06
C VAL A 29 -29.77 8.89 28.62
N GLU A 30 -29.73 10.18 28.27
CA GLU A 30 -28.79 11.15 28.85
C GLU A 30 -29.00 11.30 30.37
N GLU A 31 -30.25 11.43 30.82
CA GLU A 31 -30.59 11.47 32.24
C GLU A 31 -30.20 10.16 32.94
N GLU A 32 -30.46 9.01 32.32
CA GLU A 32 -30.05 7.70 32.86
C GLU A 32 -28.53 7.55 32.97
N TYR A 33 -27.79 8.03 31.97
CA TYR A 33 -26.34 8.05 31.98
C TYR A 33 -25.80 8.95 33.10
N ASN A 34 -26.36 10.15 33.27
CA ASN A 34 -26.02 11.08 34.36
C ASN A 34 -26.31 10.50 35.75
N LEU A 35 -27.35 9.67 35.85
CA LEU A 35 -27.67 8.89 37.05
C LEU A 35 -26.84 7.61 37.19
N THR A 36 -25.81 7.41 36.37
CA THR A 36 -24.89 6.26 36.36
C THR A 36 -25.57 4.90 36.11
N ARG A 37 -26.74 4.89 35.45
CA ARG A 37 -27.43 3.64 35.08
C ARG A 37 -26.77 2.93 33.89
N HIS A 38 -26.09 3.69 33.03
CA HIS A 38 -25.34 3.19 31.89
C HIS A 38 -23.85 3.40 32.10
N VAL A 39 -23.19 2.49 32.82
CA VAL A 39 -21.72 2.48 32.95
C VAL A 39 -21.14 1.56 31.88
N LEU A 40 -20.35 2.13 30.98
CA LEU A 40 -19.60 1.38 29.97
C LEU A 40 -18.43 0.65 30.63
N SER A 41 -18.11 -0.52 30.08
CA SER A 41 -17.09 -1.44 30.57
C SER A 41 -16.26 -1.98 29.42
N GLU A 42 -15.28 -2.83 29.73
CA GLU A 42 -14.49 -3.58 28.74
C GLU A 42 -15.36 -4.39 27.75
N ASN A 43 -16.56 -4.82 28.16
CA ASN A 43 -17.48 -5.55 27.27
C ASN A 43 -18.11 -4.66 26.20
N ASP A 44 -18.01 -3.34 26.35
CA ASP A 44 -18.52 -2.35 25.40
C ASP A 44 -17.42 -1.84 24.47
N PHE A 45 -16.23 -2.44 24.48
CA PHE A 45 -15.11 -2.05 23.63
C PHE A 45 -15.43 -2.22 22.14
N ILE A 46 -15.19 -1.17 21.36
CA ILE A 46 -15.38 -1.21 19.90
C ILE A 46 -14.14 -0.78 19.10
N GLY A 47 -13.11 -0.22 19.74
CA GLY A 47 -11.90 0.17 19.03
C GLY A 47 -10.88 0.87 19.91
N VAL A 48 -9.65 0.94 19.40
CA VAL A 48 -8.52 1.62 20.04
C VAL A 48 -7.81 2.48 19.01
N ASP A 49 -7.53 3.73 19.39
CA ASP A 49 -6.69 4.64 18.64
C ASP A 49 -5.37 4.83 19.39
N ILE A 50 -4.26 4.59 18.70
CA ILE A 50 -2.89 4.78 19.22
C ILE A 50 -2.25 5.87 18.37
N VAL A 51 -2.11 7.07 18.92
CA VAL A 51 -1.75 8.27 18.15
C VAL A 51 -0.73 9.13 18.90
N LEU A 52 -0.02 9.99 18.16
CA LEU A 52 0.85 10.98 18.79
C LEU A 52 0.01 11.95 19.63
N ALA A 53 0.33 12.07 20.92
CA ALA A 53 -0.44 12.89 21.83
C ALA A 53 -0.27 14.39 21.49
N PRO A 54 -1.31 15.22 21.57
CA PRO A 54 -1.19 16.66 21.37
C PRO A 54 -0.17 17.31 22.32
N GLU A 55 0.04 16.75 23.51
CA GLU A 55 0.99 17.22 24.52
C GLU A 55 2.45 16.83 24.22
N ASP A 56 2.67 16.05 23.17
CA ASP A 56 4.02 15.71 22.70
C ASP A 56 4.75 16.96 22.19
N LYS A 57 6.07 16.99 22.38
CA LYS A 57 6.89 18.13 21.98
C LYS A 57 6.85 18.34 20.46
N GLU A 58 6.97 17.29 19.68
CA GLU A 58 6.96 17.37 18.21
C GLU A 58 5.56 17.80 17.73
N ALA A 59 4.50 17.22 18.30
CA ALA A 59 3.13 17.65 18.00
C ALA A 59 2.93 19.16 18.25
N GLN A 60 3.40 19.67 19.39
CA GLN A 60 3.31 21.10 19.72
C GLN A 60 4.12 21.98 18.76
N GLU A 61 5.29 21.53 18.31
CA GLU A 61 6.08 22.26 17.32
C GLU A 61 5.32 22.43 16.00
N TYR A 62 4.63 21.38 15.53
CA TYR A 62 3.81 21.44 14.32
C TYR A 62 2.52 22.26 14.52
N LEU A 63 1.82 22.11 15.65
CA LEU A 63 0.61 22.90 15.94
C LEU A 63 0.89 24.41 16.00
N ASN A 64 2.10 24.80 16.44
CA ASN A 64 2.55 26.19 16.46
C ASN A 64 3.16 26.67 15.13
N ASN A 65 3.33 25.80 14.14
CA ASN A 65 3.90 26.13 12.84
C ASN A 65 2.82 26.70 11.90
N GLY A 66 2.98 27.97 11.49
CA GLY A 66 2.02 28.65 10.60
C GLY A 66 1.86 28.01 9.21
N THR A 67 2.92 27.38 8.68
CA THR A 67 2.88 26.66 7.40
C THR A 67 2.11 25.36 7.53
N PHE A 68 2.32 24.63 8.63
CA PHE A 68 1.55 23.42 8.95
C PHE A 68 0.07 23.75 9.13
N ARG A 69 -0.25 24.81 9.89
CA ARG A 69 -1.63 25.31 10.04
C ARG A 69 -2.27 25.60 8.69
N SER A 70 -1.59 26.35 7.83
CA SER A 70 -2.08 26.69 6.48
C SER A 70 -2.25 25.46 5.58
N PHE A 71 -1.48 24.40 5.83
CA PHE A 71 -1.62 23.11 5.13
C PHE A 71 -2.88 22.37 5.58
N VAL A 72 -3.13 22.28 6.88
CA VAL A 72 -4.34 21.66 7.45
C VAL A 72 -5.59 22.44 7.01
N GLU A 73 -5.59 23.77 7.15
CA GLU A 73 -6.71 24.64 6.80
C GLU A 73 -7.08 24.53 5.30
N ARG A 74 -6.10 24.43 4.39
CA ARG A 74 -6.37 24.27 2.95
C ARG A 74 -7.11 22.98 2.62
N ARG A 75 -6.91 21.94 3.42
CA ARG A 75 -7.48 20.61 3.19
C ARG A 75 -8.78 20.42 3.97
N PHE A 76 -8.98 21.20 5.04
CA PHE A 76 -10.25 21.33 5.74
C PHE A 76 -11.20 22.25 4.93
N SER A 77 -11.92 21.68 3.97
CA SER A 77 -12.77 22.43 3.02
C SER A 77 -14.15 22.83 3.56
N ILE A 78 -14.42 22.68 4.86
CA ILE A 78 -15.71 23.01 5.47
C ILE A 78 -15.67 24.47 5.97
N HIS A 79 -16.63 25.28 5.52
CA HIS A 79 -16.71 26.70 5.86
C HIS A 79 -17.20 26.97 7.29
N SER A 80 -16.49 27.89 7.94
CA SER A 80 -16.96 28.88 8.93
C SER A 80 -17.42 28.44 10.32
N ALA A 81 -16.72 27.50 10.96
CA ALA A 81 -16.72 27.44 12.41
C ALA A 81 -15.29 27.45 12.94
N ASP A 82 -15.08 28.15 14.06
CA ASP A 82 -13.82 28.16 14.81
C ASP A 82 -13.59 26.78 15.44
N PHE A 83 -13.19 25.82 14.61
CA PHE A 83 -12.75 24.51 15.08
C PHE A 83 -11.30 24.59 15.56
N PRO A 84 -10.97 24.01 16.73
CA PRO A 84 -9.60 23.84 17.16
C PRO A 84 -8.76 23.14 16.07
N LEU A 85 -7.51 23.58 15.89
CA LEU A 85 -6.64 23.04 14.84
C LEU A 85 -6.43 21.52 14.98
N ILE A 86 -6.37 21.02 16.22
CA ILE A 86 -6.22 19.59 16.50
C ILE A 86 -7.42 18.77 16.01
N ASP A 87 -8.64 19.31 16.13
CA ASP A 87 -9.85 18.64 15.65
C ASP A 87 -9.91 18.65 14.13
N LYS A 88 -9.45 19.75 13.49
CA LYS A 88 -9.27 19.79 12.03
C LYS A 88 -8.25 18.75 11.57
N VAL A 89 -7.16 18.57 12.31
CA VAL A 89 -6.16 17.54 12.04
C VAL A 89 -6.78 16.14 12.11
N ARG A 90 -7.47 15.82 13.22
CA ARG A 90 -8.18 14.54 13.38
C ARG A 90 -9.19 14.29 12.26
N PHE A 91 -9.97 15.31 11.90
CA PHE A 91 -10.99 15.18 10.85
C PHE A 91 -10.40 14.90 9.46
N VAL A 92 -9.30 15.59 9.10
CA VAL A 92 -8.75 15.53 7.74
C VAL A 92 -7.76 14.37 7.56
N PHE A 93 -7.01 14.05 8.61
CA PHE A 93 -5.86 13.15 8.55
C PHE A 93 -6.01 11.93 9.46
N GLY A 94 -7.08 11.84 10.26
CA GLY A 94 -7.29 10.79 11.25
C GLY A 94 -6.51 11.05 12.54
N SER A 95 -5.20 11.34 12.44
CA SER A 95 -4.30 11.53 13.57
C SER A 95 -3.29 12.66 13.37
N MET A 96 -2.62 13.07 14.45
CA MET A 96 -1.58 14.10 14.42
C MET A 96 -0.32 13.62 13.69
N ASP A 97 0.13 12.41 13.97
CA ASP A 97 1.25 11.74 13.31
C ASP A 97 1.04 11.61 11.79
N ASN A 98 -0.16 11.23 11.33
CA ASN A 98 -0.48 11.19 9.90
C ASN A 98 -0.38 12.58 9.26
N ALA A 99 -0.87 13.62 9.93
CA ALA A 99 -0.77 14.99 9.43
C ALA A 99 0.68 15.47 9.33
N ILE A 100 1.51 15.15 10.34
CA ILE A 100 2.95 15.45 10.35
C ILE A 100 3.66 14.70 9.21
N TYR A 101 3.37 13.41 9.03
CA TYR A 101 3.92 12.60 7.95
C TYR A 101 3.59 13.19 6.57
N GLU A 102 2.32 13.50 6.32
CA GLU A 102 1.88 14.11 5.05
C GLU A 102 2.48 15.49 4.82
N PHE A 103 2.59 16.31 5.87
CA PHE A 103 3.20 17.63 5.79
C PHE A 103 4.71 17.54 5.50
N SER A 104 5.43 16.69 6.23
CA SER A 104 6.88 16.49 6.06
C SER A 104 7.20 15.90 4.70
N LYS A 105 6.38 14.98 4.18
CA LYS A 105 6.45 14.48 2.80
C LYS A 105 6.29 15.58 1.76
N ARG A 106 5.49 16.61 2.04
CA ARG A 106 5.38 17.80 1.17
C ARG A 106 6.56 18.75 1.32
N ALA A 107 7.10 18.90 2.53
CA ALA A 107 8.28 19.71 2.77
C ALA A 107 9.54 19.09 2.13
N SER A 108 9.68 17.76 2.15
CA SER A 108 10.76 17.03 1.47
C SER A 108 10.62 17.09 -0.06
N LYS A 109 9.39 17.18 -0.58
CA LYS A 109 9.12 17.50 -1.99
C LYS A 109 9.54 18.90 -2.43
N SER A 110 9.92 19.80 -1.51
CA SER A 110 10.32 21.18 -1.87
C SER A 110 11.82 21.38 -2.03
N SER A 111 12.67 20.39 -1.70
CA SER A 111 14.13 20.49 -1.85
C SER A 111 14.72 19.57 -2.93
N SER A 112 13.95 18.64 -3.47
CA SER A 112 14.25 17.98 -4.74
C SER A 112 13.14 18.35 -5.70
N GLU A 113 13.45 19.15 -6.72
CA GLU A 113 12.66 19.13 -7.95
C GLU A 113 12.72 17.69 -8.48
N GLU A 114 11.85 16.80 -8.01
CA GLU A 114 11.45 15.66 -8.82
C GLU A 114 10.81 16.30 -10.04
N LYS A 115 11.61 16.49 -11.08
CA LYS A 115 11.12 16.97 -12.36
C LYS A 115 10.19 15.88 -12.88
N GLU A 116 8.91 16.01 -12.57
CA GLU A 116 7.88 15.14 -13.09
C GLU A 116 7.78 15.37 -14.60
N VAL A 117 7.96 14.30 -15.36
CA VAL A 117 7.70 14.29 -16.79
C VAL A 117 6.37 13.61 -17.03
N TRP A 118 5.54 14.30 -17.81
CA TRP A 118 4.23 13.85 -18.21
C TRP A 118 4.34 13.22 -19.59
N LEU A 119 4.11 11.92 -19.69
CA LEU A 119 4.22 11.17 -20.94
C LEU A 119 2.82 10.94 -21.51
N LEU A 120 2.56 11.52 -22.69
CA LEU A 120 1.32 11.31 -23.43
C LEU A 120 1.46 10.09 -24.33
N TYR A 121 0.55 9.14 -24.19
CA TYR A 121 0.46 7.94 -25.01
C TYR A 121 -0.82 7.93 -25.82
N ARG A 122 -0.76 7.25 -26.97
CA ARG A 122 -1.92 6.84 -27.76
C ARG A 122 -2.19 5.36 -27.47
N CYS A 123 -3.45 5.01 -27.30
CA CYS A 123 -3.92 3.64 -27.09
C CYS A 123 -5.17 3.34 -27.94
N ASP A 124 -5.46 2.07 -28.16
CA ASP A 124 -6.60 1.62 -28.97
C ASP A 124 -7.91 1.55 -28.17
N ALA A 125 -7.82 1.44 -26.85
CA ALA A 125 -8.94 1.29 -25.94
C ALA A 125 -8.74 2.02 -24.60
N TRP A 126 -9.84 2.23 -23.89
CA TRP A 126 -9.85 2.83 -22.56
C TRP A 126 -9.05 1.97 -21.57
N LEU A 127 -8.18 2.58 -20.76
CA LEU A 127 -7.24 1.91 -19.84
C LEU A 127 -6.32 0.83 -20.47
N SER A 128 -6.21 0.77 -21.80
CA SER A 128 -5.34 -0.20 -22.48
C SER A 128 -3.87 0.20 -22.35
N THR A 129 -3.11 -0.56 -21.55
CA THR A 129 -1.64 -0.45 -21.43
C THR A 129 -0.88 -1.31 -22.45
N ALA A 130 -1.55 -2.31 -23.03
CA ALA A 130 -0.94 -3.25 -23.97
C ALA A 130 -0.63 -2.63 -25.35
N SER A 131 -1.34 -1.57 -25.75
CA SER A 131 -1.25 -0.95 -27.07
C SER A 131 -0.61 0.44 -27.05
N MET A 132 0.13 0.79 -25.98
CA MET A 132 0.57 2.17 -25.75
C MET A 132 1.71 2.58 -26.70
N GLU A 133 1.47 3.64 -27.46
CA GLU A 133 2.47 4.30 -28.31
C GLU A 133 2.77 5.69 -27.75
N LEU A 134 4.04 5.97 -27.42
CA LEU A 134 4.45 7.27 -26.90
C LEU A 134 4.27 8.35 -27.97
N VAL A 135 3.52 9.40 -27.63
CA VAL A 135 3.31 10.57 -28.50
C VAL A 135 4.39 11.62 -28.24
N ALA A 136 4.51 12.07 -26.99
CA ALA A 136 5.51 13.07 -26.58
C ALA A 136 5.63 13.18 -25.04
N PRO A 137 6.81 13.60 -24.54
CA PRO A 137 7.01 14.03 -23.17
C PRO A 137 6.68 15.51 -22.96
N PHE A 138 6.23 15.86 -21.75
CA PHE A 138 5.85 17.22 -21.35
C PHE A 138 6.33 17.53 -19.93
N SER A 139 6.52 18.81 -19.64
CA SER A 139 6.97 19.30 -18.33
C SER A 139 5.84 19.45 -17.30
N SER A 140 4.57 19.43 -17.74
CA SER A 140 3.41 19.52 -16.85
C SER A 140 2.15 18.98 -17.52
N LYS A 141 1.12 18.68 -16.73
CA LYS A 141 -0.20 18.26 -17.22
C LYS A 141 -0.89 19.33 -18.05
N GLU A 142 -0.70 20.60 -17.70
CA GLU A 142 -1.24 21.75 -18.45
C GLU A 142 -0.63 21.79 -19.85
N ALA A 143 0.68 21.57 -19.97
CA ALA A 143 1.35 21.51 -21.27
C ALA A 143 0.81 20.38 -22.17
N VAL A 144 0.47 19.22 -21.58
CA VAL A 144 -0.20 18.12 -22.30
C VAL A 144 -1.58 18.55 -22.78
N THR A 145 -2.35 19.20 -21.91
CA THR A 145 -3.72 19.67 -22.20
C THR A 145 -3.71 20.74 -23.30
N ASP A 146 -2.78 21.67 -23.25
CA ASP A 146 -2.58 22.71 -24.26
C ASP A 146 -2.17 22.10 -25.61
N TYR A 147 -1.29 21.09 -25.59
CA TYR A 147 -0.91 20.35 -26.78
C TYR A 147 -2.11 19.65 -27.43
N LEU A 148 -2.93 18.94 -26.66
CA LEU A 148 -4.13 18.28 -27.17
C LEU A 148 -5.16 19.29 -27.69
N THR A 149 -5.34 20.41 -26.98
CA THR A 149 -6.25 21.49 -27.37
C THR A 149 -5.82 22.12 -28.70
N GLY A 150 -4.53 22.45 -28.84
CA GLY A 150 -3.94 22.98 -30.07
C GLY A 150 -3.99 22.01 -31.24
N ASN A 151 -3.91 20.71 -30.98
CA ASN A 151 -3.93 19.64 -31.98
C ASN A 151 -5.30 18.94 -32.14
N ARG A 152 -6.39 19.50 -31.60
CA ARG A 152 -7.72 18.88 -31.58
C ARG A 152 -8.18 18.34 -32.94
N LYS A 153 -7.92 19.06 -34.04
CA LYS A 153 -8.29 18.65 -35.40
C LYS A 153 -7.49 17.45 -35.88
N ARG A 154 -6.19 17.40 -35.54
CA ARG A 154 -5.27 16.31 -35.89
C ARG A 154 -5.68 15.02 -35.18
N PHE A 155 -6.07 15.13 -33.91
CA PHE A 155 -6.45 14.00 -33.06
C PHE A 155 -7.95 13.69 -33.05
N ARG A 156 -8.75 14.44 -33.83
CA ARG A 156 -10.21 14.29 -33.92
C ARG A 156 -10.91 14.35 -32.55
N LEU A 157 -10.41 15.21 -31.66
CA LEU A 157 -10.92 15.38 -30.31
C LEU A 157 -12.05 16.41 -30.28
N THR A 158 -13.12 16.09 -29.56
CA THR A 158 -14.20 17.02 -29.23
C THR A 158 -13.87 17.83 -27.98
N GLN A 159 -14.65 18.89 -27.72
CA GLN A 159 -14.50 19.64 -26.46
C GLN A 159 -14.76 18.74 -25.24
N TRP A 160 -15.74 17.83 -25.35
CA TRP A 160 -16.03 16.86 -24.31
C TRP A 160 -14.82 15.96 -24.03
N ASP A 161 -14.09 15.50 -25.06
CA ASP A 161 -12.90 14.66 -24.84
C ASP A 161 -11.78 15.40 -24.10
N LEU A 162 -11.64 16.71 -24.35
CA LEU A 162 -10.66 17.55 -23.66
C LEU A 162 -11.05 17.81 -22.20
N ASP A 163 -12.33 18.10 -21.95
CA ASP A 163 -12.84 18.30 -20.59
C ASP A 163 -12.73 17.00 -19.79
N PHE A 164 -13.12 15.89 -20.41
CA PHE A 164 -12.99 14.56 -19.82
C PHE A 164 -11.53 14.17 -19.56
N PHE A 165 -10.59 14.50 -20.48
CA PHE A 165 -9.16 14.28 -20.27
C PHE A 165 -8.59 15.08 -19.09
N ARG A 166 -9.04 16.32 -18.88
CA ARG A 166 -8.58 17.15 -17.74
C ARG A 166 -8.90 16.49 -16.40
N GLU A 167 -10.07 15.85 -16.31
CA GLU A 167 -10.54 15.18 -15.10
C GLU A 167 -9.93 13.77 -14.95
N ASN A 168 -9.81 13.04 -16.05
CA ASN A 168 -9.54 11.59 -16.00
C ASN A 168 -8.16 11.18 -16.55
N ASN A 169 -7.32 12.13 -16.98
CA ASN A 169 -6.01 11.89 -17.62
C ASN A 169 -6.07 11.02 -18.88
N GLN A 170 -7.27 10.77 -19.43
CA GLN A 170 -7.46 9.96 -20.60
C GLN A 170 -8.72 10.41 -21.37
N THR A 171 -8.70 10.33 -22.69
CA THR A 171 -9.88 10.56 -23.55
C THR A 171 -10.69 9.27 -23.69
N GLN A 172 -12.03 9.34 -23.78
CA GLN A 172 -12.89 8.14 -23.75
C GLN A 172 -13.79 7.97 -24.98
N ARG A 173 -13.37 8.37 -26.18
CA ARG A 173 -14.18 8.21 -27.41
C ARG A 173 -13.31 8.06 -28.66
N GLY A 174 -13.70 7.13 -29.53
CA GLY A 174 -13.10 6.91 -30.85
C GLY A 174 -12.27 5.63 -30.94
N GLY A 175 -11.73 5.35 -32.14
CA GLY A 175 -10.82 4.21 -32.36
C GLY A 175 -9.36 4.46 -31.92
N ALA A 176 -9.09 5.62 -31.33
CA ALA A 176 -7.81 5.95 -30.72
C ALA A 176 -8.06 6.86 -29.51
N ASN A 177 -7.52 6.47 -28.36
CA ASN A 177 -7.58 7.20 -27.10
C ASN A 177 -6.20 7.74 -26.74
N TYR A 178 -6.17 8.78 -25.93
CA TYR A 178 -4.94 9.39 -25.43
C TYR A 178 -4.94 9.36 -23.92
N ILE A 179 -3.87 8.86 -23.32
CA ILE A 179 -3.69 8.72 -21.86
C ILE A 179 -2.37 9.36 -21.44
N VAL A 180 -2.33 9.95 -20.25
CA VAL A 180 -1.10 10.53 -19.71
C VAL A 180 -0.73 9.89 -18.37
N PHE A 181 0.57 9.65 -18.19
CA PHE A 181 1.16 9.27 -16.91
C PHE A 181 2.21 10.29 -16.50
N SER A 182 2.28 10.55 -15.19
CA SER A 182 3.36 11.30 -14.57
C SER A 182 4.43 10.33 -14.09
N HIS A 183 5.69 10.62 -14.43
CA HIS A 183 6.85 9.88 -13.94
C HIS A 183 7.88 10.85 -13.38
N SER A 184 8.54 10.50 -12.27
CA SER A 184 9.71 11.24 -11.79
C SER A 184 10.87 11.00 -12.77
N LEU A 185 11.63 12.05 -13.13
CA LEU A 185 12.80 11.91 -14.03
C LEU A 185 13.94 11.11 -13.41
N ASP A 186 14.09 11.20 -12.09
CA ASP A 186 15.09 10.51 -11.30
C ASP A 186 14.39 9.84 -10.10
N PRO A 187 13.58 8.79 -10.33
CA PRO A 187 12.91 8.12 -9.21
C PRO A 187 14.01 7.54 -8.31
N ALA A 188 13.88 7.76 -6.99
CA ALA A 188 14.73 7.05 -6.04
C ALA A 188 14.64 5.55 -6.34
N PRO A 189 15.76 4.81 -6.30
CA PRO A 189 15.70 3.36 -6.45
C PRO A 189 14.67 2.82 -5.47
N GLU A 190 13.76 1.97 -5.96
CA GLU A 190 12.76 1.34 -5.09
C GLU A 190 13.49 0.76 -3.87
N PRO A 191 13.06 1.09 -2.64
CA PRO A 191 13.71 0.60 -1.45
C PRO A 191 13.72 -0.93 -1.51
N GLN A 192 14.90 -1.48 -1.74
CA GLN A 192 15.11 -2.91 -1.59
C GLN A 192 14.83 -3.24 -0.13
N PRO A 193 14.13 -4.36 0.16
CA PRO A 193 13.86 -4.76 1.54
C PRO A 193 15.17 -4.77 2.34
N ALA A 194 15.11 -4.29 3.58
CA ALA A 194 16.28 -4.05 4.41
C ALA A 194 17.17 -5.32 4.54
N ASP A 195 18.49 -5.10 4.49
CA ASP A 195 19.59 -6.09 4.54
C ASP A 195 19.53 -7.12 5.70
N THR A 196 18.62 -6.95 6.67
CA THR A 196 18.40 -7.89 7.77
C THR A 196 17.57 -9.11 7.39
N ASP A 197 16.66 -9.00 6.42
CA ASP A 197 15.90 -10.15 5.88
C ASP A 197 16.78 -11.00 4.94
N ASP A 198 17.78 -10.37 4.33
CA ASP A 198 18.68 -11.01 3.37
C ASP A 198 19.47 -12.17 3.97
N ALA A 199 19.95 -12.03 5.21
CA ALA A 199 20.67 -13.11 5.89
C ALA A 199 19.78 -14.32 6.24
N PHE A 200 18.48 -14.11 6.47
CA PHE A 200 17.52 -15.17 6.74
C PHE A 200 17.10 -15.89 5.46
N TYR A 201 16.73 -15.12 4.42
CA TYR A 201 16.24 -15.66 3.15
C TYR A 201 17.34 -16.21 2.24
N LYS A 202 18.50 -15.55 2.18
CA LYS A 202 19.66 -15.99 1.37
C LYS A 202 20.56 -17.00 2.08
N LYS A 203 20.19 -17.44 3.28
CA LYS A 203 20.94 -18.48 4.02
C LYS A 203 21.05 -19.76 3.19
N PRO A 204 22.26 -20.21 2.82
CA PRO A 204 22.42 -21.41 1.99
C PRO A 204 22.32 -22.69 2.84
N PHE A 205 21.37 -23.56 2.50
CA PHE A 205 21.26 -24.91 3.00
C PHE A 205 21.90 -25.88 2.01
N ARG A 206 22.87 -26.68 2.45
CA ARG A 206 23.68 -27.54 1.59
C ARG A 206 23.57 -29.00 2.00
N TYR A 207 23.43 -29.88 1.01
CA TYR A 207 23.61 -31.32 1.18
C TYR A 207 24.13 -31.96 -0.10
N GLY A 208 25.30 -32.59 -0.03
CA GLY A 208 26.01 -33.08 -1.22
C GLY A 208 26.31 -31.94 -2.19
N THR A 209 25.92 -32.11 -3.46
CA THR A 209 26.02 -31.11 -4.53
C THR A 209 24.83 -30.14 -4.59
N THR A 210 23.79 -30.37 -3.78
CA THR A 210 22.55 -29.58 -3.82
C THR A 210 22.61 -28.43 -2.82
N VAL A 211 22.25 -27.23 -3.31
CA VAL A 211 22.13 -26.00 -2.51
C VAL A 211 20.73 -25.43 -2.73
N LEU A 212 20.10 -24.97 -1.64
CA LEU A 212 18.79 -24.33 -1.63
C LEU A 212 18.81 -23.19 -0.61
N THR A 213 18.14 -22.10 -0.91
CA THR A 213 17.85 -21.00 0.02
C THR A 213 16.33 -20.90 0.26
N ARG A 214 15.92 -20.17 1.29
CA ARG A 214 14.50 -19.84 1.46
C ARG A 214 14.01 -18.97 0.30
N TYR A 215 14.84 -18.02 -0.13
CA TYR A 215 14.60 -17.21 -1.32
C TYR A 215 14.29 -18.04 -2.56
N ASP A 216 14.98 -19.18 -2.77
CA ASP A 216 14.71 -20.04 -3.92
C ASP A 216 13.29 -20.64 -3.91
N LEU A 217 12.73 -20.94 -2.72
CA LEU A 217 11.37 -21.48 -2.58
C LEU A 217 10.29 -20.39 -2.69
N GLU A 218 10.59 -19.18 -2.22
CA GLU A 218 9.66 -18.04 -2.27
C GLU A 218 9.63 -17.35 -3.64
N ASN A 219 10.56 -17.68 -4.56
CA ASN A 219 10.59 -17.17 -5.93
C ASN A 219 10.20 -18.22 -6.98
N LEU A 220 9.59 -19.34 -6.56
CA LEU A 220 8.94 -20.25 -7.50
C LEU A 220 7.71 -19.61 -8.13
N SER A 221 7.27 -20.12 -9.29
CA SER A 221 6.05 -19.63 -9.95
C SER A 221 4.82 -19.72 -9.04
N CYS A 222 4.80 -20.71 -8.12
CA CYS A 222 3.88 -20.80 -6.99
C CYS A 222 4.70 -20.71 -5.70
N PRO A 223 4.76 -19.53 -5.03
CA PRO A 223 5.71 -19.30 -3.96
C PRO A 223 5.28 -19.88 -2.62
N PHE A 224 6.24 -20.45 -1.90
CA PHE A 224 6.05 -20.94 -0.53
C PHE A 224 6.29 -19.84 0.51
N CYS A 225 5.59 -19.88 1.64
CA CYS A 225 5.87 -19.05 2.81
C CYS A 225 6.82 -19.78 3.77
N THR A 226 8.09 -19.36 3.80
CA THR A 226 9.13 -19.99 4.63
C THR A 226 9.38 -19.26 5.95
N LYS A 227 8.62 -18.21 6.25
CA LYS A 227 8.74 -17.37 7.45
C LYS A 227 8.75 -18.18 8.75
N ASP A 228 7.83 -19.14 8.86
CA ASP A 228 7.70 -20.01 10.04
C ASP A 228 8.43 -21.36 9.88
N THR A 229 9.18 -21.54 8.79
CA THR A 229 9.95 -22.75 8.52
C THR A 229 11.33 -22.68 9.15
N ASP A 230 11.56 -23.54 10.15
CA ASP A 230 12.83 -23.62 10.83
C ASP A 230 13.97 -24.15 9.92
N ASP A 231 15.21 -23.90 10.35
CA ASP A 231 16.41 -24.32 9.62
C ASP A 231 16.53 -25.85 9.47
N GLU A 232 15.96 -26.63 10.38
CA GLU A 232 16.06 -28.09 10.34
C GLU A 232 15.11 -28.68 9.29
N ALA A 233 13.90 -28.11 9.16
CA ALA A 233 12.98 -28.36 8.07
C ALA A 233 13.62 -28.02 6.73
N MET A 234 14.26 -26.85 6.61
CA MET A 234 15.04 -26.49 5.41
C MET A 234 16.13 -27.51 5.08
N ARG A 235 16.91 -27.98 6.07
CA ARG A 235 17.93 -29.04 5.85
C ARG A 235 17.31 -30.36 5.38
N LYS A 236 16.13 -30.73 5.91
CA LYS A 236 15.41 -31.94 5.49
C LYS A 236 14.91 -31.84 4.05
N ILE A 237 14.42 -30.68 3.64
CA ILE A 237 14.03 -30.38 2.24
C ILE A 237 15.23 -30.61 1.31
N VAL A 238 16.38 -29.98 1.58
CA VAL A 238 17.58 -30.14 0.73
C VAL A 238 18.06 -31.59 0.67
N ARG A 239 18.01 -32.33 1.79
CA ARG A 239 18.37 -33.77 1.83
C ARG A 239 17.44 -34.63 0.99
N ARG A 240 16.15 -34.30 0.93
CA ARG A 240 15.16 -35.02 0.13
C ARG A 240 15.38 -34.72 -1.36
N MET A 241 15.49 -33.45 -1.70
CA MET A 241 15.78 -32.96 -3.05
C MET A 241 17.05 -33.61 -3.62
N HIS A 242 18.15 -33.63 -2.86
CA HIS A 242 19.40 -34.27 -3.31
C HIS A 242 19.24 -35.76 -3.63
N ARG A 243 18.51 -36.51 -2.77
CA ARG A 243 18.28 -37.95 -2.99
C ARG A 243 17.45 -38.21 -4.23
N LYS A 244 16.43 -37.39 -4.46
CA LYS A 244 15.52 -37.51 -5.60
C LYS A 244 16.20 -37.13 -6.91
N ILE A 245 16.89 -35.99 -6.95
CA ILE A 245 17.67 -35.54 -8.11
C ILE A 245 18.71 -36.61 -8.49
N ASN A 246 19.50 -37.11 -7.54
CA ASN A 246 20.46 -38.18 -7.81
C ASN A 246 19.81 -39.51 -8.22
N GLY A 247 18.62 -39.81 -7.70
CA GLY A 247 17.84 -40.98 -8.10
C GLY A 247 17.42 -40.91 -9.57
N ARG A 248 16.95 -39.74 -10.03
CA ARG A 248 16.58 -39.50 -11.43
C ARG A 248 17.80 -39.53 -12.36
N ILE A 249 18.92 -38.94 -11.94
CA ILE A 249 20.19 -38.95 -12.71
C ILE A 249 20.73 -40.38 -12.88
N ASN A 250 20.74 -41.18 -11.82
CA ASN A 250 21.24 -42.56 -11.88
C ASN A 250 20.29 -43.52 -12.60
N GLY A 251 19.01 -43.15 -12.77
CA GLY A 251 18.01 -43.93 -13.51
C GLY A 251 18.03 -43.71 -15.03
N ASN A 252 18.51 -42.56 -15.50
CA ASN A 252 18.58 -42.19 -16.92
C ASN A 252 20.01 -42.37 -17.46
N ALA A 253 20.43 -43.62 -17.66
CA ALA A 253 21.68 -43.95 -18.31
C ALA A 253 21.59 -43.77 -19.84
N GLY A 254 21.59 -42.54 -20.35
CA GLY A 254 21.64 -42.31 -21.81
C GLY A 254 21.54 -40.87 -22.29
N GLU A 255 20.88 -39.99 -21.55
CA GLU A 255 20.72 -38.57 -21.91
C GLU A 255 21.12 -37.70 -20.73
N THR A 256 21.88 -36.62 -20.98
CA THR A 256 22.12 -35.57 -19.98
C THR A 256 20.80 -34.82 -19.78
N PRO A 257 20.09 -35.01 -18.65
CA PRO A 257 18.79 -34.38 -18.45
C PRO A 257 18.96 -32.87 -18.36
N ASP A 258 17.96 -32.12 -18.83
CA ASP A 258 17.88 -30.70 -18.47
C ASP A 258 17.63 -30.60 -16.96
N MET A 259 18.59 -30.01 -16.26
CA MET A 259 18.68 -30.06 -14.80
C MET A 259 17.78 -29.04 -14.11
N GLU A 260 17.48 -27.92 -14.77
CA GLU A 260 16.64 -26.86 -14.21
C GLU A 260 15.17 -27.28 -13.97
N PRO A 261 14.45 -27.87 -14.95
CA PRO A 261 13.07 -28.29 -14.72
C PRO A 261 12.98 -29.40 -13.65
N ILE A 262 13.94 -30.32 -13.62
CA ILE A 262 14.02 -31.36 -12.58
C ILE A 262 14.27 -30.74 -11.21
N ARG A 263 15.13 -29.72 -11.14
CA ARG A 263 15.43 -29.00 -9.90
C ARG A 263 14.18 -28.28 -9.36
N LEU A 264 13.44 -27.59 -10.23
CA LEU A 264 12.21 -26.86 -9.89
C LEU A 264 11.11 -27.81 -9.38
N GLU A 265 10.87 -28.92 -10.08
CA GLU A 265 9.88 -29.94 -9.69
C GLU A 265 10.23 -30.56 -8.32
N GLU A 266 11.51 -30.90 -8.10
CA GLU A 266 11.95 -31.48 -6.84
C GLU A 266 12.00 -30.48 -5.68
N MET A 267 12.11 -29.18 -5.96
CA MET A 267 11.96 -28.12 -4.96
C MET A 267 10.52 -28.04 -4.46
N ASP A 268 9.56 -28.00 -5.38
CA ASP A 268 8.12 -27.94 -5.08
C ASP A 268 7.65 -29.19 -4.32
N GLU A 269 7.93 -30.40 -4.84
CA GLU A 269 7.56 -31.66 -4.17
C GLU A 269 8.19 -31.80 -2.78
N ALA A 270 9.44 -31.36 -2.61
CA ALA A 270 10.12 -31.49 -1.34
C ALA A 270 9.58 -30.50 -0.31
N ALA A 271 9.31 -29.25 -0.68
CA ALA A 271 8.75 -28.24 0.21
C ALA A 271 7.32 -28.62 0.64
N ALA A 272 6.47 -29.04 -0.31
CA ALA A 272 5.12 -29.53 -0.02
C ALA A 272 5.14 -30.77 0.90
N HIS A 273 6.08 -31.70 0.69
CA HIS A 273 6.23 -32.89 1.54
C HIS A 273 6.53 -32.57 3.01
N PHE A 274 7.17 -31.43 3.30
CA PHE A 274 7.46 -30.99 4.66
C PHE A 274 6.44 -29.97 5.19
N ASN A 275 5.27 -29.87 4.56
CA ASN A 275 4.17 -28.98 4.95
C ASN A 275 4.57 -27.50 5.00
N VAL A 276 5.46 -27.06 4.11
CA VAL A 276 5.66 -25.63 3.91
C VAL A 276 4.43 -25.12 3.16
N PRO A 277 3.67 -24.14 3.70
CA PRO A 277 2.46 -23.65 3.06
C PRO A 277 2.78 -22.79 1.83
N TYR A 278 1.93 -22.82 0.83
CA TYR A 278 1.93 -21.81 -0.23
C TYR A 278 1.36 -20.50 0.32
N TYR A 279 1.81 -19.36 -0.22
CA TYR A 279 1.21 -18.07 0.15
C TYR A 279 -0.30 -18.02 -0.18
N GLU A 280 -0.74 -18.75 -1.20
CA GLU A 280 -2.16 -18.84 -1.59
C GLU A 280 -3.03 -19.63 -0.59
N ASP A 281 -2.42 -20.51 0.22
CA ASP A 281 -3.13 -21.34 1.19
C ASP A 281 -3.24 -20.69 2.58
N LEU A 282 -2.53 -19.57 2.79
CA LEU A 282 -2.63 -18.76 4.00
C LEU A 282 -3.92 -17.93 3.94
N GLN A 283 -5.05 -18.54 4.33
CA GLN A 283 -6.32 -17.83 4.51
C GLN A 283 -6.17 -16.80 5.63
N GLU A 284 -6.57 -15.54 5.35
CA GLU A 284 -6.92 -14.53 6.36
C GLU A 284 -8.11 -15.00 7.22
#